data_AF-A0A0F9GRR7-F1
#
_entry.id   AF-A0A0F9GRR7-F1
#
_cell.length_a   1.000
_cell.length_b   1.000
_cell.length_c   1.000
_cell.angle_alpha   90.00
_cell.angle_beta   90.00
_cell.angle_gamma   90.00
#
_symmetry.space_group_name_H-M   'P 1'
#
loop_
_entity.id
_entity.type
_entity.pdbx_description
1 polymer ?
#
loop_
_entity_poly.entity_id
_entity_poly.type
_entity_poly.pdbx_seq_one_letter_code
_entity_poly.pdbx_strand_id
1 'polypeptide(L)'
;MTEKLSKEETIGRGKDALNLLNDLAFGAAIEQAKEAIVERWKLAKSEKVREAQHAQLMALNLVVIELMTFANDGKHVQHNLDLAEKRARGPGSSQRQGA
;
A
#
# COMPACT_ATOMS: atom_id res chain seq x y z
N MET A 1 -10.28 -6.46 -20.00
CA MET A 1 -9.78 -5.08 -19.90
C MET A 1 -9.86 -4.70 -18.44
N THR A 2 -8.74 -4.47 -17.78
CA THR A 2 -8.73 -3.92 -16.42
C THR A 2 -8.97 -2.41 -16.56
N GLU A 3 -10.09 -1.90 -16.04
CA GLU A 3 -10.32 -0.46 -16.02
C GLU A 3 -9.17 0.23 -15.28
N LYS A 4 -8.59 1.23 -15.93
CA LYS A 4 -7.49 2.00 -15.36
C LYS A 4 -8.10 2.99 -14.36
N LEU A 5 -7.72 2.87 -13.09
CA LEU A 5 -8.19 3.74 -12.02
C LEU A 5 -7.94 5.22 -12.35
N SER A 6 -8.82 6.10 -11.87
CA SER A 6 -8.57 7.53 -11.92
C SER A 6 -7.41 7.92 -11.01
N LYS A 7 -6.84 9.12 -11.21
CA LYS A 7 -5.75 9.61 -10.37
C LYS A 7 -6.21 9.79 -8.92
N GLU A 8 -7.41 10.29 -8.72
CA GLU A 8 -8.04 10.49 -7.42
C GLU A 8 -8.26 9.16 -6.70
N GLU A 9 -8.70 8.13 -7.41
CA GLU A 9 -8.86 6.78 -6.87
C GLU A 9 -7.52 6.15 -6.48
N THR A 10 -6.48 6.31 -7.31
CA THR A 10 -5.13 5.83 -7.00
C THR A 10 -4.58 6.51 -5.74
N ILE A 11 -4.76 7.83 -5.60
CA ILE A 11 -4.35 8.57 -4.40
C ILE A 11 -5.14 8.10 -3.18
N GLY A 12 -6.46 7.96 -3.29
CA GLY A 12 -7.32 7.49 -2.20
C GLY A 12 -6.90 6.12 -1.69
N ARG A 13 -6.79 5.13 -2.59
CA ARG A 13 -6.32 3.79 -2.23
C ARG A 13 -4.92 3.78 -1.62
N GLY A 14 -4.01 4.62 -2.13
CA GLY A 14 -2.68 4.74 -1.55
C GLY A 14 -2.67 5.31 -0.13
N LYS A 15 -3.54 6.28 0.17
CA LYS A 15 -3.72 6.80 1.53
C LYS A 15 -4.28 5.73 2.47
N ASP A 16 -5.30 5.01 2.03
CA ASP A 16 -5.91 3.94 2.83
C ASP A 16 -4.92 2.80 3.10
N ALA A 17 -4.15 2.41 2.09
CA ALA A 17 -3.10 1.41 2.24
C ALA A 17 -2.00 1.87 3.23
N LEU A 18 -1.59 3.13 3.15
CA LEU A 18 -0.63 3.70 4.10
C LEU A 18 -1.18 3.76 5.53
N ASN A 19 -2.47 4.10 5.68
CA ASN A 19 -3.13 4.11 6.99
C ASN A 19 -3.14 2.71 7.60
N LEU A 20 -3.48 1.68 6.81
CA LEU A 20 -3.42 0.28 7.26
C LEU A 20 -2.00 -0.14 7.64
N LEU A 21 -0.99 0.22 6.85
CA LEU A 21 0.42 -0.11 7.15
C LEU A 21 0.92 0.56 8.45
N ASN A 22 0.38 1.73 8.80
CA ASN A 22 0.71 2.45 10.02
C ASN A 22 -0.18 2.07 11.22
N ASP A 23 -1.23 1.28 11.00
CA ASP A 23 -2.12 0.83 12.06
C ASP A 23 -1.44 -0.26 12.89
N LEU A 24 -1.17 0.05 14.17
CA LEU A 24 -0.52 -0.86 15.11
C LEU A 24 -1.34 -2.13 15.36
N ALA A 25 -2.67 -2.03 15.38
CA ALA A 25 -3.54 -3.19 15.58
C ALA A 25 -3.50 -4.10 14.36
N PHE A 26 -3.48 -3.53 13.15
CA PHE A 26 -3.29 -4.29 11.91
C PHE A 26 -1.93 -4.98 11.89
N GLY A 27 -0.85 -4.25 12.19
CA GLY A 27 0.50 -4.83 12.27
C GLY A 27 0.59 -5.99 13.26
N ALA A 28 0.03 -5.84 14.47
CA ALA A 28 -0.03 -6.90 15.47
C ALA A 28 -0.84 -8.11 14.99
N ALA A 29 -1.96 -7.90 14.29
CA ALA A 29 -2.77 -8.97 13.73
C ALA A 29 -2.01 -9.78 12.66
N ILE A 30 -1.22 -9.11 11.80
CA ILE A 30 -0.37 -9.77 10.81
C ILE A 30 0.69 -10.63 11.49
N GLU A 31 1.38 -10.11 12.51
CA GLU A 31 2.39 -10.89 13.24
C GLU A 31 1.78 -12.10 13.97
N GLN A 32 0.64 -11.91 14.65
CA GLN A 32 -0.06 -13.02 15.29
C GLN A 32 -0.52 -14.08 14.27
N ALA A 33 -0.97 -13.67 13.09
CA ALA A 33 -1.33 -14.59 12.02
C ALA A 33 -0.11 -15.39 11.51
N LYS A 34 1.05 -14.72 11.33
CA LYS A 34 2.31 -15.39 10.96
C LYS A 34 2.71 -16.43 11.98
N GLU A 35 2.73 -16.06 13.26
CA GLU A 35 3.06 -16.98 14.36
C GLU A 35 2.14 -18.21 14.36
N ALA A 36 0.83 -17.98 14.25
CA ALA A 36 -0.15 -19.08 14.22
C ALA A 36 0.04 -20.02 13.02
N ILE A 37 0.40 -19.50 11.84
CA ILE A 37 0.69 -20.31 10.65
C ILE A 37 1.96 -21.15 10.88
N VAL A 38 3.01 -20.54 11.44
CA VAL A 38 4.27 -21.23 11.73
C VAL A 38 4.08 -22.34 12.77
N GLU A 39 3.32 -22.09 13.83
CA GLU A 39 3.01 -23.12 14.83
C GLU A 39 2.21 -24.28 14.23
N ARG A 40 1.21 -23.99 13.38
CA ARG A 40 0.49 -25.04 12.65
C ARG A 40 1.40 -25.81 11.68
N TRP A 41 2.36 -25.15 11.05
CA TRP A 41 3.34 -25.79 10.17
C TRP A 41 4.24 -26.75 10.94
N LYS A 42 4.71 -26.37 12.14
CA LYS A 42 5.52 -27.23 13.02
C LYS A 42 4.76 -28.48 13.48
N LEU A 43 3.46 -28.34 13.74
CA LEU A 43 2.59 -29.43 14.19
C LEU A 43 2.09 -30.33 13.03
N ALA A 44 2.35 -29.95 11.78
CA ALA A 44 1.83 -30.66 10.62
C ALA A 44 2.46 -32.05 10.44
N LYS A 45 1.62 -33.08 10.47
CA LYS A 45 2.01 -34.49 10.30
C LYS A 45 2.16 -34.93 8.84
N SER A 46 1.80 -34.09 7.88
CA SER A 46 1.92 -34.39 6.45
C SER A 46 2.49 -33.22 5.66
N GLU A 47 3.16 -33.53 4.56
CA GLU A 47 3.73 -32.56 3.64
C GLU A 47 2.66 -31.65 3.02
N LYS A 48 1.54 -32.22 2.57
CA LYS A 48 0.39 -31.45 2.05
C LYS A 48 -0.09 -30.36 3.02
N VAL A 49 -0.11 -30.65 4.32
CA VAL A 49 -0.49 -29.64 5.34
C VAL A 49 0.58 -28.57 5.49
N ARG A 50 1.87 -28.95 5.45
CA ARG A 50 2.99 -27.99 5.46
C ARG A 50 2.96 -27.06 4.25
N GLU A 51 2.71 -27.58 3.05
CA GLU A 51 2.56 -26.78 1.83
C GLU A 51 1.39 -25.80 1.93
N ALA A 52 0.26 -26.23 2.49
CA ALA A 52 -0.88 -25.34 2.70
C ALA A 52 -0.56 -24.20 3.67
N GLN A 53 0.17 -24.46 4.77
CA GLN A 53 0.62 -23.40 5.68
C GLN A 53 1.65 -22.47 5.01
N HIS A 54 2.56 -23.01 4.20
CA HIS A 54 3.52 -22.20 3.43
C HIS A 54 2.80 -21.27 2.45
N ALA A 55 1.79 -21.77 1.72
CA ALA A 55 0.97 -20.96 0.83
C ALA A 55 0.23 -19.84 1.59
N GLN A 56 -0.28 -20.09 2.79
CA GLN A 56 -0.89 -19.06 3.63
C GLN A 56 0.11 -17.97 4.03
N LEU A 57 1.35 -18.35 4.38
CA LEU A 57 2.40 -17.39 4.71
C LEU A 57 2.76 -16.50 3.50
N MET A 58 2.86 -17.11 2.31
CA MET A 58 3.11 -16.37 1.07
C MET A 58 1.96 -15.43 0.73
N ALA A 59 0.70 -15.87 0.88
CA ALA A 59 -0.46 -15.02 0.66
C ALA A 59 -0.48 -13.80 1.60
N LEU A 60 -0.15 -14.01 2.88
CA LEU A 60 -0.05 -12.93 3.85
C LEU A 60 1.03 -11.92 3.47
N ASN A 61 2.19 -12.40 3.01
CA ASN A 61 3.28 -11.54 2.55
C ASN A 61 2.89 -10.75 1.29
N LEU A 62 2.19 -11.37 0.34
CA LEU A 62 1.69 -10.70 -0.87
C LEU A 62 0.71 -9.57 -0.53
N VAL A 63 -0.17 -9.74 0.46
CA VAL A 63 -1.07 -8.66 0.91
C VAL A 63 -0.27 -7.45 1.40
N VAL A 64 0.77 -7.66 2.22
CA VAL A 64 1.61 -6.57 2.72
C VAL A 64 2.33 -5.86 1.58
N ILE A 65 2.89 -6.62 0.62
CA ILE A 65 3.55 -6.07 -0.56
C ILE A 65 2.57 -5.22 -1.38
N GLU A 66 1.35 -5.70 -1.59
CA GLU A 66 0.35 -4.98 -2.38
C GLU A 66 -0.08 -3.67 -1.72
N LEU A 67 -0.22 -3.66 -0.39
CA LEU A 67 -0.46 -2.44 0.37
C LEU A 67 0.70 -1.44 0.21
N MET A 68 1.96 -1.91 0.24
CA MET A 68 3.12 -1.05 0.01
C MET A 68 3.14 -0.48 -1.41
N THR A 69 2.78 -1.29 -2.41
CA THR A 69 2.64 -0.86 -3.81
C THR A 69 1.60 0.25 -3.94
N PHE A 70 0.39 0.04 -3.41
CA PHE A 70 -0.67 1.05 -3.46
C PHE A 70 -0.27 2.35 -2.75
N ALA A 71 0.34 2.25 -1.57
CA ALA A 71 0.82 3.41 -0.82
C ALA A 71 1.84 4.22 -1.63
N ASN A 72 2.77 3.53 -2.30
CA ASN A 72 3.79 4.17 -3.12
C ASN A 72 3.19 4.81 -4.38
N ASP A 73 2.30 4.11 -5.08
CA ASP A 73 1.64 4.61 -6.29
C ASP A 73 0.81 5.87 -5.98
N GLY A 74 0.03 5.86 -4.90
CA GLY A 74 -0.73 7.03 -4.46
C GLY A 74 0.16 8.23 -4.16
N LYS A 75 1.30 8.02 -3.49
CA LYS A 75 2.28 9.08 -3.21
C LYS A 75 2.90 9.64 -4.49
N HIS A 76 3.25 8.79 -5.45
CA HIS A 76 3.81 9.21 -6.73
C HIS A 76 2.80 10.01 -7.57
N VAL A 77 1.55 9.56 -7.64
CA VAL A 77 0.50 10.28 -8.39
C VAL A 77 0.22 11.64 -7.77
N GLN A 78 0.10 11.73 -6.44
CA GLN A 78 -0.07 13.00 -5.73
C GLN A 78 1.10 13.96 -6.01
N HIS A 79 2.34 13.48 -5.90
CA HIS A 79 3.52 14.30 -6.16
C HIS A 79 3.54 14.89 -7.58
N ASN A 80 3.18 14.08 -8.58
CA ASN A 80 3.12 14.52 -9.97
C ASN A 80 2.02 15.56 -10.21
N LEU A 81 0.87 15.44 -9.54
CA LEU A 81 -0.19 16.45 -9.58
C LEU A 81 0.29 17.76 -8.94
N ASP A 82 0.91 17.70 -7.76
CA ASP A 82 1.43 18.89 -7.08
C ASP A 82 2.47 19.64 -7.94
N LEU A 83 3.33 18.91 -8.65
CA LEU A 83 4.28 19.48 -9.60
C LEU A 83 3.59 20.14 -10.80
N ALA A 84 2.55 19.49 -11.35
CA ALA A 84 1.78 20.04 -12.45
C ALA A 84 1.04 21.33 -12.04
N GLU A 85 0.44 21.37 -10.86
CA GLU A 85 -0.21 22.56 -10.32
C GLU A 85 0.78 23.71 -10.10
N LYS A 86 1.96 23.43 -9.52
CA LYS A 86 3.01 24.44 -9.33
C LYS A 86 3.49 25.03 -10.67
N ARG A 87 3.63 24.19 -11.70
CA ARG A 87 3.97 24.64 -13.06
C ARG A 87 2.88 25.50 -13.68
N ALA A 88 1.61 25.13 -13.49
CA ALA A 88 0.46 25.89 -13.99
C ALA A 88 0.30 27.25 -13.31
N ARG A 89 0.64 27.36 -12.02
CA ARG A 89 0.57 28.63 -11.26
C ARG A 89 1.71 29.61 -11.59
N GLY A 90 2.83 29.13 -12.16
CA GLY A 90 3.99 29.91 -12.63
C GLY A 90 4.74 30.68 -11.51
N PRO A 91 6.01 31.07 -11.71
CA PRO A 91 6.75 31.93 -10.77
C PRO A 91 6.38 33.43 -10.88
N GLY A 92 5.19 33.80 -11.37
CA GLY A 92 4.89 35.17 -11.81
C GLY A 92 3.58 35.80 -11.31
N SER A 93 2.80 35.15 -10.44
CA SER A 93 1.51 35.71 -9.98
C SER A 93 1.64 36.74 -8.84
N SER A 94 2.84 36.98 -8.31
CA SER A 94 3.07 37.93 -7.19
C SER A 94 3.75 39.25 -7.57
N GLN A 95 3.99 39.55 -8.86
CA GLN A 95 4.77 40.74 -9.26
C GLN A 95 4.10 41.61 -10.34
N ARG A 96 2.78 41.82 -10.22
CA ARG A 96 2.04 42.85 -10.98
C ARG A 96 1.10 43.67 -10.10
N GLN A 97 1.58 44.19 -8.97
CA GLN A 97 0.92 45.29 -8.25
C GLN A 97 2.01 46.08 -7.52
N GLY A 98 2.35 47.24 -8.07
CA GLY A 98 3.44 48.10 -7.60
C GLY A 98 4.14 48.80 -8.76
N ALA A 99 3.35 49.49 -9.57
CA ALA A 99 3.81 50.56 -10.45
C ALA A 99 3.56 51.89 -9.74
#